data_AF-A0A9P0MYJ1-F1
#
_entry.id   AF-A0A9P0MYJ1-F1
#
_cell.length_a   1.000
_cell.length_b   1.000
_cell.length_c   1.000
_cell.angle_alpha   90.00
_cell.angle_beta   90.00
_cell.angle_gamma   90.00
#
_symmetry.space_group_name_H-M   'P 1'
#
loop_
_entity.id
_entity.type
_entity.pdbx_description
1 polymer ?
#
loop_
_entity_poly.entity_id
_entity_poly.type
_entity_poly.pdbx_seq_one_letter_code
_entity_poly.pdbx_strand_id
1 'polypeptide(L)'
;MYVALAFYSFHTAYTTVSQIGKYQENNKLRNYGAVIERFEKDLKYILVWSTNSEQAESLLQYEGQETFIERDCPEINCYITTNKTILNDDYENFDAIVFNMSIFWQPGGFSNLPEHRAKRQKYVFYGIQPSDSHPICNLRIDNFFNWTWTYKFYSDIYSPFIEVKNLVGNVVAPNRNVIWKNDLRTSTKSDVVRVSTKTKAIAWVLDNCRTNTYTTFGIQKLRKALKEFNLTIDVYGCGNLNCPKEGCSETIQREYYFYLAYDGSIAEDYVTTEVLKAYHNEAVPIVVGGADYTR
;
A
#
# COMPACT_ATOMS: atom_id res chain seq x y z
N MET A 1 -12.58 -61.20 -8.58
CA MET A 1 -13.85 -61.89 -8.92
C MET A 1 -14.52 -61.05 -10.00
N TYR A 2 -14.38 -61.48 -11.26
CA TYR A 2 -15.12 -61.14 -12.51
C TYR A 2 -15.49 -59.66 -12.78
N VAL A 3 -15.00 -58.91 -13.78
CA VAL A 3 -14.83 -59.10 -15.25
C VAL A 3 -16.01 -59.76 -15.96
N ALA A 4 -16.80 -58.92 -16.66
CA ALA A 4 -17.58 -59.21 -17.87
C ALA A 4 -17.72 -57.86 -18.64
N LEU A 5 -17.13 -57.64 -19.82
CA LEU A 5 -17.54 -58.08 -21.18
C LEU A 5 -19.01 -57.69 -21.49
N ALA A 6 -19.41 -57.11 -22.63
CA ALA A 6 -18.80 -56.98 -23.95
C ALA A 6 -19.72 -56.16 -24.88
N PHE A 7 -19.10 -55.38 -25.79
CA PHE A 7 -19.38 -55.19 -27.22
C PHE A 7 -20.74 -54.68 -27.78
N TYR A 8 -20.57 -53.90 -28.88
CA TYR A 8 -21.40 -53.63 -30.08
C TYR A 8 -21.48 -52.11 -30.33
N SER A 9 -21.07 -51.50 -31.45
CA SER A 9 -20.54 -51.99 -32.73
C SER A 9 -19.98 -50.78 -33.50
N PHE A 10 -18.79 -50.90 -34.07
CA PHE A 10 -18.32 -50.08 -35.19
C PHE A 10 -18.83 -50.72 -36.48
N HIS A 11 -19.41 -49.95 -37.43
CA HIS A 11 -19.06 -50.06 -38.85
C HIS A 11 -19.69 -48.93 -39.71
N THR A 12 -18.78 -48.19 -40.35
CA THR A 12 -18.78 -47.76 -41.77
C THR A 12 -19.87 -46.77 -42.24
N ALA A 13 -19.52 -45.52 -42.50
CA ALA A 13 -18.82 -45.00 -43.69
C ALA A 13 -19.83 -44.56 -44.76
N TYR A 14 -19.90 -43.27 -45.04
CA TYR A 14 -19.98 -42.71 -46.40
C TYR A 14 -19.50 -41.25 -46.35
N THR A 15 -18.25 -41.06 -46.77
CA THR A 15 -17.74 -39.78 -47.25
C THR A 15 -18.24 -39.59 -48.68
N THR A 16 -18.95 -38.49 -48.93
CA THR A 16 -19.10 -37.95 -50.28
C THR A 16 -18.53 -36.53 -50.29
N VAL A 17 -17.25 -36.46 -50.67
CA VAL A 17 -16.59 -35.24 -51.12
C VAL A 17 -17.11 -34.96 -52.53
N SER A 18 -18.09 -34.06 -52.62
CA SER A 18 -18.58 -33.53 -53.88
C SER A 18 -19.37 -32.25 -53.59
N GLN A 19 -18.65 -31.15 -53.39
CA GLN A 19 -19.01 -29.79 -53.82
C GLN A 19 -17.97 -28.79 -53.31
N ILE A 20 -16.80 -28.81 -53.95
CA ILE A 20 -15.93 -27.63 -54.02
C ILE A 20 -16.37 -26.90 -55.29
N GLY A 21 -16.97 -25.71 -55.11
CA GLY A 21 -17.18 -24.80 -56.22
C GLY A 21 -18.37 -23.86 -56.03
N LYS A 22 -18.06 -22.59 -55.80
CA LYS A 22 -18.91 -21.39 -55.86
C LYS A 22 -19.64 -21.00 -54.58
N TYR A 23 -18.91 -20.39 -53.66
CA TYR A 23 -19.39 -19.22 -52.91
C TYR A 23 -18.18 -18.39 -52.46
N GLN A 24 -17.69 -17.52 -53.33
CA GLN A 24 -17.00 -16.30 -52.92
C GLN A 24 -17.99 -15.16 -53.12
N GLU A 25 -18.52 -14.63 -52.01
CA GLU A 25 -18.50 -13.20 -51.74
C GLU A 25 -19.03 -12.90 -50.34
N ASN A 26 -18.28 -12.04 -49.63
CA ASN A 26 -18.74 -11.16 -48.56
C ASN A 26 -19.11 -11.77 -47.19
N ASN A 27 -18.16 -12.48 -46.57
CA ASN A 27 -18.09 -12.47 -45.11
C ASN A 27 -17.23 -11.30 -44.65
N LYS A 28 -17.86 -10.15 -44.40
CA LYS A 28 -17.34 -9.22 -43.40
C LYS A 28 -17.17 -10.04 -42.12
N LEU A 29 -15.93 -10.20 -41.66
CA LEU A 29 -15.65 -10.69 -40.30
C LEU A 29 -16.47 -9.82 -39.34
N ARG A 30 -17.60 -10.34 -38.86
CA ARG A 30 -18.27 -9.79 -37.70
C ARG A 30 -17.32 -10.02 -36.53
N ASN A 31 -16.59 -8.97 -36.15
CA ASN A 31 -16.08 -8.86 -34.80
C ASN A 31 -17.30 -8.90 -33.88
N TYR A 32 -17.64 -10.10 -33.40
CA TYR A 32 -18.36 -10.21 -32.14
C TYR A 32 -17.36 -9.81 -31.07
N GLY A 33 -17.20 -8.49 -30.88
CA GLY A 33 -16.73 -8.00 -29.60
C GLY A 33 -17.68 -8.59 -28.57
N ALA A 34 -17.15 -9.33 -27.60
CA ALA A 34 -17.93 -9.90 -26.53
C ALA A 34 -18.86 -8.80 -26.00
N VAL A 35 -20.17 -9.06 -26.03
CA VAL A 35 -21.15 -8.15 -25.43
C VAL A 35 -20.93 -8.30 -23.93
N ILE A 36 -20.18 -7.37 -23.34
CA ILE A 36 -19.95 -7.34 -21.91
C ILE A 36 -21.25 -6.90 -21.27
N GLU A 37 -22.02 -7.83 -20.71
CA GLU A 37 -23.16 -7.50 -19.85
C GLU A 37 -22.61 -6.88 -18.56
N ARG A 38 -22.65 -5.55 -18.47
CA ARG A 38 -22.38 -4.77 -17.26
C ARG A 38 -23.71 -4.42 -16.62
N PHE A 39 -23.85 -4.57 -15.30
CA PHE A 39 -25.09 -4.18 -14.60
C PHE A 39 -25.43 -2.71 -14.85
N GLU A 40 -24.42 -1.84 -14.87
CA GLU A 40 -24.53 -0.45 -15.29
C GLU A 40 -23.35 -0.07 -16.20
N LYS A 41 -23.64 0.47 -17.39
CA LYS A 41 -22.59 0.87 -18.36
C LYS A 41 -21.76 2.06 -17.89
N ASP A 42 -22.29 2.82 -16.93
CA ASP A 42 -21.68 4.04 -16.40
C ASP A 42 -20.76 3.78 -15.19
N LEU A 43 -20.84 2.59 -14.58
CA LEU A 43 -19.96 2.19 -13.48
C LEU A 43 -18.61 1.65 -13.98
N LYS A 44 -17.56 2.00 -13.24
CA LYS A 44 -16.22 1.40 -13.34
C LYS A 44 -16.05 0.32 -12.31
N TYR A 45 -15.79 -0.91 -12.76
CA TYR A 45 -15.62 -2.05 -11.88
C TYR A 45 -14.14 -2.28 -11.56
N ILE A 46 -13.82 -2.32 -10.27
CA ILE A 46 -12.47 -2.47 -9.73
C ILE A 46 -12.42 -3.77 -8.94
N LEU A 47 -11.62 -4.72 -9.41
CA LEU A 47 -11.36 -5.96 -8.69
C LEU A 47 -10.13 -5.80 -7.80
N VAL A 48 -10.24 -6.12 -6.52
CA VAL A 48 -9.06 -6.35 -5.67
C VAL A 48 -8.69 -7.82 -5.77
N TRP A 49 -7.50 -8.10 -6.29
CA TRP A 49 -7.04 -9.45 -6.53
C TRP A 49 -6.72 -10.17 -5.23
N SER A 50 -7.44 -11.24 -4.96
CA SER A 50 -7.17 -12.20 -3.90
C SER A 50 -6.94 -13.60 -4.47
N THR A 51 -6.12 -14.41 -3.82
CA THR A 51 -5.92 -15.82 -4.21
C THR A 51 -6.73 -16.81 -3.37
N ASN A 52 -7.31 -16.34 -2.26
CA ASN A 52 -8.19 -17.11 -1.38
C ASN A 52 -9.18 -16.18 -0.62
N SER A 53 -10.15 -16.77 0.06
CA SER A 53 -11.21 -16.04 0.77
C SER A 53 -10.70 -15.23 1.97
N GLU A 54 -9.73 -15.76 2.71
CA GLU A 54 -9.12 -15.07 3.86
C GLU A 54 -8.38 -13.79 3.43
N GLN A 55 -7.67 -13.85 2.28
CA GLN A 55 -7.11 -12.66 1.64
C GLN A 55 -8.21 -11.68 1.21
N ALA A 56 -9.29 -12.17 0.62
CA ALA A 56 -10.37 -11.29 0.16
C ALA A 56 -10.94 -10.45 1.31
N GLU A 57 -11.18 -11.07 2.48
CA GLU A 57 -11.71 -10.41 3.67
C GLU A 57 -10.71 -9.42 4.29
N SER A 58 -9.41 -9.70 4.23
CA SER A 58 -8.38 -8.82 4.80
C SER A 58 -7.98 -7.66 3.88
N LEU A 59 -8.16 -7.81 2.56
CA LEU A 59 -7.75 -6.82 1.57
C LEU A 59 -8.79 -5.73 1.30
N LEU A 60 -10.07 -6.00 1.59
CA LEU A 60 -11.15 -5.04 1.44
C LEU A 60 -11.93 -4.88 2.74
N GLN A 61 -11.85 -3.67 3.29
CA GLN A 61 -12.70 -3.27 4.41
C GLN A 61 -14.09 -2.82 3.95
N TYR A 62 -14.24 -2.48 2.67
CA TYR A 62 -15.47 -1.95 2.08
C TYR A 62 -15.68 -2.55 0.69
N GLU A 63 -16.94 -2.84 0.36
CA GLU A 63 -17.35 -3.43 -0.93
C GLU A 63 -18.45 -2.58 -1.57
N GLY A 64 -18.45 -2.54 -2.90
CA GLY A 64 -19.45 -1.87 -3.72
C GLY A 64 -19.19 -0.39 -3.97
N GLN A 65 -20.27 0.33 -4.26
CA GLN A 65 -20.25 1.76 -4.57
C GLN A 65 -20.37 2.64 -3.32
N GLU A 66 -20.97 2.12 -2.26
CA GLU A 66 -21.33 2.87 -1.04
C GLU A 66 -20.11 3.60 -0.45
N THR A 67 -18.93 2.96 -0.46
CA THR A 67 -17.70 3.57 0.07
C THR A 67 -17.32 4.88 -0.63
N PHE A 68 -17.59 5.01 -1.93
CA PHE A 68 -17.29 6.23 -2.67
C PHE A 68 -18.29 7.34 -2.34
N ILE A 69 -19.56 6.97 -2.09
CA ILE A 69 -20.62 7.90 -1.72
C ILE A 69 -20.43 8.39 -0.29
N GLU A 70 -20.23 7.48 0.67
CA GLU A 70 -20.06 7.81 2.09
C GLU A 70 -18.82 8.66 2.37
N ARG A 71 -17.78 8.51 1.54
CA ARG A 71 -16.54 9.29 1.64
C ARG A 71 -16.56 10.59 0.82
N ASP A 72 -17.70 10.95 0.25
CA ASP A 72 -17.88 12.16 -0.57
C ASP A 72 -16.80 12.27 -1.67
N CYS A 73 -16.55 11.15 -2.35
CA CYS A 73 -15.55 11.10 -3.42
C CYS A 73 -16.02 11.93 -4.63
N PRO A 74 -15.13 12.65 -5.33
CA PRO A 74 -15.50 13.41 -6.52
C PRO A 74 -16.11 12.54 -7.62
N GLU A 75 -15.65 11.30 -7.73
CA GLU A 75 -16.16 10.30 -8.66
C GLU A 75 -16.79 9.16 -7.85
N ILE A 76 -18.11 9.05 -7.93
CA ILE A 76 -18.89 8.00 -7.24
C ILE A 76 -19.29 6.85 -8.15
N ASN A 77 -18.99 6.91 -9.45
CA ASN A 77 -19.35 5.87 -10.42
C ASN A 77 -18.36 4.68 -10.42
N CYS A 78 -17.87 4.29 -9.24
CA CYS A 78 -16.95 3.18 -9.07
C CYS A 78 -17.58 2.08 -8.21
N TYR A 79 -17.27 0.82 -8.52
CA TYR A 79 -17.68 -0.34 -7.74
C TYR A 79 -16.45 -1.20 -7.44
N ILE A 80 -16.10 -1.35 -6.16
CA ILE A 80 -14.94 -2.14 -5.73
C ILE A 80 -15.37 -3.47 -5.12
N THR A 81 -14.70 -4.57 -5.45
CA THR A 81 -15.02 -5.90 -4.90
C THR A 81 -13.83 -6.85 -4.98
N THR A 82 -13.85 -7.93 -4.20
CA THR A 82 -12.96 -9.09 -4.35
C THR A 82 -13.65 -10.24 -5.09
N ASN A 83 -14.95 -10.13 -5.35
CA ASN A 83 -15.74 -11.15 -5.99
C ASN A 83 -15.49 -11.17 -7.51
N LYS A 84 -14.68 -12.13 -7.96
CA LYS A 84 -14.32 -12.32 -9.37
C LYS A 84 -15.50 -12.75 -10.25
N THR A 85 -16.59 -13.24 -9.67
CA THR A 85 -17.71 -13.85 -10.42
C THR A 85 -18.76 -12.85 -10.88
N ILE A 86 -18.77 -11.65 -10.29
CA ILE A 86 -19.86 -10.69 -10.48
C ILE A 86 -20.02 -10.27 -11.96
N LEU A 87 -18.95 -10.26 -12.75
CA LEU A 87 -19.00 -9.91 -14.18
C LEU A 87 -18.87 -11.15 -15.08
N ASN A 88 -19.87 -12.04 -15.03
CA ASN A 88 -19.97 -13.25 -15.84
C ASN A 88 -18.80 -14.22 -15.66
N ASP A 89 -18.32 -14.40 -14.42
CA ASP A 89 -17.20 -15.30 -14.09
C ASP A 89 -15.89 -15.00 -14.84
N ASP A 90 -15.74 -13.79 -15.37
CA ASP A 90 -14.58 -13.38 -16.15
C ASP A 90 -13.99 -12.09 -15.60
N TYR A 91 -12.80 -12.22 -15.00
CA TYR A 91 -12.09 -11.09 -14.44
C TYR A 91 -11.63 -10.09 -15.50
N GLU A 92 -11.58 -10.44 -16.80
CA GLU A 92 -11.29 -9.50 -17.89
C GLU A 92 -12.40 -8.45 -18.07
N ASN A 93 -13.58 -8.71 -17.50
CA ASN A 93 -14.70 -7.77 -17.54
C ASN A 93 -14.53 -6.57 -16.60
N PHE A 94 -13.63 -6.63 -15.63
CA PHE A 94 -13.33 -5.49 -14.75
C PHE A 94 -12.54 -4.41 -15.49
N ASP A 95 -12.73 -3.14 -15.13
CA ASP A 95 -12.00 -2.01 -15.71
C ASP A 95 -10.60 -1.87 -15.11
N ALA A 96 -10.43 -2.22 -13.82
CA ALA A 96 -9.13 -2.29 -13.17
C ALA A 96 -9.02 -3.51 -12.25
N ILE A 97 -7.79 -4.00 -12.07
CA ILE A 97 -7.45 -5.02 -11.07
C ILE A 97 -6.34 -4.46 -10.19
N VAL A 98 -6.60 -4.36 -8.89
CA VAL A 98 -5.65 -3.89 -7.88
C VAL A 98 -4.99 -5.09 -7.21
N PHE A 99 -3.67 -5.14 -7.23
CA PHE A 99 -2.86 -6.16 -6.58
C PHE A 99 -2.18 -5.54 -5.37
N ASN A 100 -2.63 -5.90 -4.17
CA ASN A 100 -1.93 -5.51 -2.96
C ASN A 100 -0.60 -6.28 -2.89
N MET A 101 0.49 -5.57 -2.67
CA MET A 101 1.82 -6.16 -2.61
C MET A 101 1.94 -7.30 -1.58
N SER A 102 1.11 -7.29 -0.53
CA SER A 102 1.14 -8.28 0.54
C SER A 102 0.85 -9.70 0.04
N ILE A 103 0.11 -9.83 -1.07
CA ILE A 103 -0.18 -11.14 -1.68
C ILE A 103 1.10 -11.82 -2.14
N PHE A 104 2.12 -11.06 -2.57
CA PHE A 104 3.36 -11.61 -3.11
C PHE A 104 4.30 -12.17 -2.05
N TRP A 105 4.05 -11.87 -0.77
CA TRP A 105 4.81 -12.42 0.35
C TRP A 105 4.18 -13.68 0.94
N GLN A 106 2.98 -14.03 0.49
CA GLN A 106 2.31 -15.24 0.92
C GLN A 106 2.76 -16.46 0.08
N PRO A 107 2.75 -17.67 0.67
CA PRO A 107 2.99 -18.89 -0.08
C PRO A 107 2.04 -18.98 -1.29
N GLY A 108 2.63 -19.15 -2.49
CA GLY A 108 1.84 -19.21 -3.73
C GLY A 108 1.33 -17.87 -4.26
N GLY A 109 1.78 -16.73 -3.71
CA GLY A 109 1.41 -15.38 -4.16
C GLY A 109 1.66 -15.09 -5.65
N PHE A 110 2.54 -15.86 -6.28
CA PHE A 110 2.86 -15.77 -7.71
C PHE A 110 2.26 -16.88 -8.57
N SER A 111 1.56 -17.85 -7.97
CA SER A 111 1.07 -19.05 -8.67
C SER A 111 -0.29 -18.84 -9.31
N ASN A 112 -1.12 -17.96 -8.75
CA ASN A 112 -2.49 -17.70 -9.19
C ASN A 112 -2.64 -16.24 -9.64
N LEU A 113 -1.73 -15.77 -10.49
CA LEU A 113 -1.87 -14.47 -11.14
C LEU A 113 -2.67 -14.64 -12.44
N PRO A 114 -3.43 -13.62 -12.87
CA PRO A 114 -4.07 -13.63 -14.19
C PRO A 114 -3.09 -13.96 -15.32
N GLU A 115 -3.47 -14.90 -16.18
CA GLU A 115 -2.69 -15.28 -17.36
C GLU A 115 -3.03 -14.43 -18.58
N HIS A 116 -4.22 -13.82 -18.58
CA HIS A 116 -4.74 -13.00 -19.67
C HIS A 116 -5.27 -11.67 -19.13
N ARG A 117 -5.39 -10.67 -20.01
CA ARG A 117 -5.98 -9.38 -19.66
C ARG A 117 -6.61 -8.72 -20.87
N ALA A 118 -7.76 -8.10 -20.68
CA ALA A 118 -8.36 -7.24 -21.69
C ALA A 118 -7.49 -5.99 -21.93
N LYS A 119 -7.41 -5.52 -23.18
CA LYS A 119 -6.61 -4.32 -23.54
C LYS A 119 -7.01 -3.04 -22.79
N ARG A 120 -8.28 -2.95 -22.37
CA ARG A 120 -8.81 -1.79 -21.62
C ARG A 120 -8.50 -1.84 -20.13
N GLN A 121 -8.16 -3.02 -19.61
CA GLN A 121 -8.03 -3.26 -18.18
C GLN A 121 -6.72 -2.68 -17.66
N LYS A 122 -6.76 -2.05 -16.48
CA LYS A 122 -5.57 -1.53 -15.81
C LYS A 122 -5.17 -2.41 -14.65
N TYR A 123 -3.95 -2.93 -14.67
CA TYR A 123 -3.37 -3.63 -13.52
C TYR A 123 -2.65 -2.62 -12.65
N VAL A 124 -3.08 -2.51 -11.40
CA VAL A 124 -2.58 -1.52 -10.44
C VAL A 124 -1.79 -2.24 -9.36
N PHE A 125 -0.51 -1.91 -9.21
CA PHE A 125 0.30 -2.35 -8.10
C PHE A 125 0.04 -1.45 -6.89
N TYR A 126 -0.58 -1.97 -5.83
CA TYR A 126 -0.77 -1.23 -4.59
C TYR A 126 0.27 -1.66 -3.55
N GLY A 127 1.10 -0.73 -3.09
CA GLY A 127 2.16 -1.04 -2.14
C GLY A 127 2.54 0.14 -1.26
N ILE A 128 2.35 -0.01 0.05
CA ILE A 128 2.66 1.03 1.03
C ILE A 128 3.90 0.71 1.87
N GLN A 129 4.50 -0.47 1.74
CA GLN A 129 5.72 -0.83 2.47
C GLN A 129 6.94 -0.56 1.58
N PRO A 130 8.09 -0.26 2.18
CA PRO A 130 9.25 0.16 1.42
C PRO A 130 10.06 -1.02 0.87
N SER A 131 10.66 -0.82 -0.30
CA SER A 131 11.30 -1.89 -1.06
C SER A 131 12.61 -2.40 -0.46
N ASP A 132 13.26 -1.63 0.41
CA ASP A 132 14.50 -2.01 1.09
C ASP A 132 14.28 -3.10 2.15
N SER A 133 13.13 -3.07 2.82
CA SER A 133 12.72 -4.03 3.85
C SER A 133 11.73 -5.06 3.33
N HIS A 134 10.99 -4.74 2.26
CA HIS A 134 9.98 -5.61 1.66
C HIS A 134 10.16 -5.74 0.13
N PRO A 135 11.32 -6.22 -0.34
CA PRO A 135 11.57 -6.37 -1.77
C PRO A 135 10.65 -7.43 -2.38
N ILE A 136 10.15 -7.17 -3.59
CA ILE A 136 9.47 -8.16 -4.42
C ILE A 136 10.34 -8.44 -5.64
N CYS A 137 11.08 -9.55 -5.59
CA CYS A 137 12.03 -9.93 -6.62
C CYS A 137 11.51 -11.16 -7.38
N ASN A 138 10.64 -10.96 -8.36
CA ASN A 138 10.14 -12.06 -9.20
C ASN A 138 9.91 -11.61 -10.63
N LEU A 139 10.53 -12.31 -11.59
CA LEU A 139 10.42 -12.00 -13.02
C LEU A 139 8.99 -12.15 -13.56
N ARG A 140 8.11 -12.93 -12.91
CA ARG A 140 6.71 -13.10 -13.34
C ARG A 140 5.90 -11.81 -13.28
N ILE A 141 6.28 -10.88 -12.41
CA ILE A 141 5.59 -9.60 -12.26
C ILE A 141 6.36 -8.44 -12.90
N ASP A 142 7.45 -8.75 -13.61
CA ASP A 142 8.15 -7.74 -14.40
C ASP A 142 7.27 -7.30 -15.58
N ASN A 143 7.13 -6.00 -15.78
CA ASN A 143 6.23 -5.40 -16.78
C ASN A 143 4.75 -5.85 -16.69
N PHE A 144 4.32 -6.35 -15.53
CA PHE A 144 2.97 -6.87 -15.33
C PHE A 144 1.93 -5.76 -15.08
N PHE A 145 2.31 -4.74 -14.32
CA PHE A 145 1.41 -3.65 -13.92
C PHE A 145 1.41 -2.49 -14.94
N ASN A 146 0.26 -1.83 -15.05
CA ASN A 146 0.11 -0.59 -15.82
C ASN A 146 0.33 0.65 -14.95
N TRP A 147 -0.20 0.61 -13.73
CA TRP A 147 -0.15 1.73 -12.79
C TRP A 147 0.43 1.30 -11.45
N THR A 148 1.04 2.25 -10.77
CA THR A 148 1.52 2.11 -9.40
C THR A 148 0.69 2.99 -8.47
N TRP A 149 0.32 2.43 -7.33
CA TRP A 149 -0.37 3.11 -6.25
C TRP A 149 0.44 2.96 -4.97
N THR A 150 1.28 3.94 -4.66
CA THR A 150 2.27 3.84 -3.57
C THR A 150 2.54 5.19 -2.91
N TYR A 151 3.40 5.20 -1.89
CA TYR A 151 3.92 6.42 -1.25
C TYR A 151 5.00 7.15 -2.06
N LYS A 152 5.44 6.63 -3.21
CA LYS A 152 6.48 7.25 -4.05
C LYS A 152 5.90 8.40 -4.86
N PHE A 153 6.60 9.53 -4.94
CA PHE A 153 6.10 10.70 -5.69
C PHE A 153 5.91 10.45 -7.18
N TYR A 154 6.58 9.45 -7.75
CA TYR A 154 6.47 9.12 -9.17
C TYR A 154 5.34 8.13 -9.47
N SER A 155 4.58 7.67 -8.46
CA SER A 155 3.46 6.75 -8.70
C SER A 155 2.31 7.41 -9.43
N ASP A 156 1.62 6.63 -10.27
CA ASP A 156 0.43 7.08 -10.99
C ASP A 156 -0.69 7.51 -10.03
N ILE A 157 -0.81 6.78 -8.91
CA ILE A 157 -1.67 7.11 -7.78
C ILE A 157 -0.78 7.28 -6.55
N TYR A 158 -0.68 8.52 -6.08
CA TYR A 158 0.16 8.85 -4.94
C TYR A 158 -0.63 8.76 -3.64
N SER A 159 -0.10 8.05 -2.64
CA SER A 159 -0.73 7.89 -1.32
C SER A 159 0.27 8.24 -0.21
N PRO A 160 0.29 9.49 0.26
CA PRO A 160 1.16 9.89 1.35
C PRO A 160 0.66 9.36 2.70
N PHE A 161 1.58 9.19 3.65
CA PHE A 161 1.21 8.85 5.04
C PHE A 161 0.75 10.07 5.85
N ILE A 162 1.25 11.25 5.48
CA ILE A 162 0.97 12.52 6.16
C ILE A 162 0.70 13.56 5.09
N GLU A 163 -0.27 14.43 5.34
CA GLU A 163 -0.40 15.71 4.63
C GLU A 163 -0.14 16.86 5.60
N VAL A 164 0.62 17.85 5.15
CA VAL A 164 0.80 19.10 5.90
C VAL A 164 -0.04 20.17 5.23
N LYS A 165 -0.94 20.79 6.01
CA LYS A 165 -1.81 21.88 5.55
C LYS A 165 -1.33 23.21 6.11
N ASN A 166 -1.43 24.26 5.31
CA ASN A 166 -1.21 25.62 5.80
C ASN A 166 -2.42 26.10 6.63
N LEU A 167 -2.32 27.30 7.22
CA LEU A 167 -3.38 27.87 8.08
C LEU A 167 -4.71 28.14 7.35
N VAL A 168 -4.70 28.18 6.01
CA VAL A 168 -5.90 28.37 5.18
C VAL A 168 -6.49 27.02 4.75
N GLY A 169 -5.83 25.90 5.08
CA GLY A 169 -6.31 24.54 4.80
C GLY A 169 -5.73 23.90 3.53
N ASN A 170 -4.87 24.59 2.78
CA ASN A 170 -4.29 24.03 1.56
C ASN A 170 -3.16 23.05 1.91
N VAL A 171 -3.13 21.90 1.25
CA VAL A 171 -2.03 20.93 1.35
C VAL A 171 -0.77 21.53 0.73
N VAL A 172 0.31 21.64 1.52
CA VAL A 172 1.62 22.18 1.11
C VAL A 172 2.70 21.10 1.00
N ALA A 173 2.56 20.02 1.76
CA ALA A 173 3.43 18.86 1.70
C ALA A 173 2.59 17.59 1.83
N PRO A 174 3.04 16.45 1.30
CA PRO A 174 4.35 16.23 0.66
C PRO A 174 4.37 16.74 -0.78
N ASN A 175 5.44 17.46 -1.14
CA ASN A 175 5.67 18.04 -2.46
C ASN A 175 7.18 18.00 -2.76
N ARG A 176 7.58 17.88 -4.02
CA ARG A 176 9.00 17.90 -4.41
C ARG A 176 9.69 19.24 -4.18
N ASN A 177 8.92 20.32 -4.09
CA ASN A 177 9.41 21.69 -3.93
C ASN A 177 8.61 22.40 -2.82
N VAL A 178 8.64 21.90 -1.57
CA VAL A 178 7.97 22.62 -0.47
C VAL A 178 8.79 23.88 -0.18
N ILE A 179 8.08 25.01 -0.07
CA ILE A 179 8.67 26.25 0.41
C ILE A 179 8.18 26.44 1.84
N TRP A 180 9.00 26.01 2.80
CA TRP A 180 8.72 26.22 4.21
C TRP A 180 8.84 27.70 4.55
N LYS A 181 7.76 28.28 5.08
CA LYS A 181 7.80 29.65 5.61
C LYS A 181 8.67 29.65 6.86
N ASN A 182 9.71 30.49 6.88
CA ASN A 182 10.57 30.65 8.04
C ASN A 182 9.97 31.66 9.05
N ASP A 183 8.68 31.47 9.35
CA ASP A 183 7.96 32.31 10.30
C ASP A 183 8.20 31.77 11.72
N LEU A 184 9.40 32.03 12.25
CA LEU A 184 9.74 31.64 13.62
C LEU A 184 8.87 32.43 14.60
N ARG A 185 7.94 31.73 15.28
CA ARG A 185 7.18 32.32 16.38
C ARG A 185 8.13 32.62 17.54
N THR A 186 8.03 33.83 18.10
CA THR A 186 8.75 34.18 19.33
C THR A 186 8.30 33.28 20.47
N SER A 187 9.26 32.72 21.22
CA SER A 187 8.95 31.89 22.38
C SER A 187 8.15 32.68 23.43
N THR A 188 7.05 32.09 23.87
CA THR A 188 6.22 32.60 24.96
C THR A 188 6.79 32.16 26.32
N LYS A 189 6.36 32.81 27.41
CA LYS A 189 6.72 32.37 28.77
C LYS A 189 6.32 30.91 29.02
N SER A 190 5.19 30.46 28.50
CA SER A 190 4.77 29.06 28.63
C SER A 190 5.68 28.10 27.87
N ASP A 191 6.18 28.48 26.70
CA ASP A 191 7.12 27.63 25.96
C ASP A 191 8.42 27.45 26.75
N VAL A 192 8.93 28.54 27.34
CA VAL A 192 10.13 28.50 28.19
C VAL A 192 9.93 27.59 29.40
N VAL A 193 8.78 27.69 30.07
CA VAL A 193 8.44 26.82 31.20
C VAL A 193 8.38 25.35 30.77
N ARG A 194 7.70 25.04 29.65
CA ARG A 194 7.60 23.66 29.12
C ARG A 194 8.96 23.06 28.78
N VAL A 195 9.85 23.85 28.18
CA VAL A 195 11.21 23.38 27.88
C VAL A 195 12.03 23.22 29.15
N SER A 196 11.86 24.11 30.14
CA SER A 196 12.62 24.04 31.40
C SER A 196 12.29 22.83 32.28
N THR A 197 11.13 22.20 32.11
CA THR A 197 10.75 20.98 32.83
C THR A 197 11.33 19.70 32.23
N LYS A 198 11.79 19.75 30.98
CA LYS A 198 12.38 18.59 30.30
C LYS A 198 13.77 18.31 30.88
N THR A 199 14.09 17.04 31.09
CA THR A 199 15.35 16.61 31.74
C THR A 199 16.06 15.48 31.01
N LYS A 200 15.37 14.79 30.10
CA LYS A 200 15.88 13.65 29.34
C LYS A 200 16.09 14.02 27.88
N ALA A 201 17.12 13.46 27.27
CA ALA A 201 17.50 13.88 25.93
C ALA A 201 16.56 13.30 24.86
N ILE A 202 16.52 11.97 24.70
CA ILE A 202 15.82 11.33 23.58
C ILE A 202 14.87 10.25 24.08
N ALA A 203 13.62 10.27 23.62
CA ALA A 203 12.69 9.14 23.72
C ALA A 203 12.53 8.45 22.37
N TRP A 204 12.31 7.14 22.39
CA TRP A 204 11.91 6.37 21.23
C TRP A 204 10.88 5.31 21.62
N VAL A 205 9.76 5.22 20.90
CA VAL A 205 8.69 4.26 21.18
C VAL A 205 8.63 3.25 20.03
N LEU A 206 8.77 1.98 20.37
CA LEU A 206 8.69 0.88 19.41
C LEU A 206 7.26 0.33 19.34
N ASP A 207 6.57 0.62 18.24
CA ASP A 207 5.25 0.05 17.96
C ASP A 207 5.34 -1.37 17.39
N ASN A 208 6.47 -1.71 16.77
CA ASN A 208 6.77 -3.02 16.21
C ASN A 208 8.12 -3.52 16.70
N CYS A 209 8.15 -4.73 17.25
CA CYS A 209 9.36 -5.34 17.81
C CYS A 209 10.26 -6.00 16.77
N ARG A 210 9.87 -5.97 15.49
CA ARG A 210 10.69 -6.40 14.35
C ARG A 210 11.64 -5.29 13.93
N THR A 211 12.52 -4.87 14.85
CA THR A 211 13.56 -3.89 14.55
C THR A 211 14.71 -4.57 13.80
N ASN A 212 15.14 -4.02 12.67
CA ASN A 212 16.28 -4.58 11.93
C ASN A 212 17.60 -4.42 12.72
N THR A 213 18.57 -5.28 12.42
CA THR A 213 19.87 -5.32 13.14
C THR A 213 20.63 -4.00 13.03
N TYR A 214 20.56 -3.33 11.87
CA TYR A 214 21.23 -2.04 11.64
C TYR A 214 20.76 -0.96 12.60
N THR A 215 19.45 -0.88 12.84
CA THR A 215 18.86 0.08 13.78
C THR A 215 19.34 -0.23 15.21
N THR A 216 19.33 -1.50 15.60
CA THR A 216 19.82 -1.92 16.92
C THR A 216 21.29 -1.54 17.15
N PHE A 217 22.17 -1.76 16.16
CA PHE A 217 23.57 -1.34 16.24
C PHE A 217 23.74 0.18 16.27
N GLY A 218 22.97 0.91 15.45
CA GLY A 218 22.97 2.37 15.43
C GLY A 218 22.62 2.98 16.78
N ILE A 219 21.57 2.46 17.43
CA ILE A 219 21.10 2.91 18.73
C ILE A 219 22.13 2.64 19.84
N GLN A 220 22.83 1.52 19.80
CA GLN A 220 23.89 1.25 20.77
C GLN A 220 25.06 2.23 20.64
N LYS A 221 25.45 2.56 19.40
CA LYS A 221 26.48 3.58 19.14
C LYS A 221 26.03 4.96 19.62
N LEU A 222 24.78 5.34 19.31
CA LEU A 222 24.19 6.60 19.76
C LEU A 222 24.15 6.68 21.30
N ARG A 223 23.70 5.62 21.98
CA ARG A 223 23.74 5.53 23.45
C ARG A 223 25.12 5.80 24.02
N LYS A 224 26.16 5.18 23.43
CA LYS A 224 27.54 5.36 23.88
C LYS A 224 28.01 6.81 23.71
N ALA A 225 27.72 7.42 22.56
CA ALA A 225 28.09 8.81 22.27
C ALA A 225 27.38 9.79 23.21
N LEU A 226 26.07 9.62 23.44
CA LEU A 226 25.29 10.49 24.33
C LEU A 226 25.77 10.44 25.78
N LYS A 227 26.26 9.28 26.24
CA LYS A 227 26.76 9.10 27.61
C LYS A 227 27.93 10.03 27.93
N GLU A 228 28.78 10.36 26.96
CA GLU A 228 29.90 11.29 27.15
C GLU A 228 29.43 12.72 27.47
N PHE A 229 28.21 13.07 27.07
CA PHE A 229 27.57 14.37 27.32
C PHE A 229 26.55 14.32 28.46
N ASN A 230 26.50 13.22 29.23
CA ASN A 230 25.48 12.98 30.26
C ASN A 230 24.03 13.04 29.69
N LEU A 231 23.85 12.63 28.44
CA LEU A 231 22.56 12.53 27.77
C LEU A 231 22.13 11.05 27.67
N THR A 232 20.81 10.81 27.70
CA THR A 232 20.24 9.46 27.64
C THR A 232 19.26 9.31 26.49
N ILE A 233 19.17 8.07 25.97
CA ILE A 233 18.10 7.65 25.06
C ILE A 233 17.34 6.50 25.69
N ASP A 234 16.07 6.79 25.99
CA ASP A 234 15.13 5.87 26.62
C ASP A 234 14.25 5.27 25.53
N VAL A 235 14.20 3.93 25.50
CA VAL A 235 13.45 3.16 24.51
C VAL A 235 12.28 2.49 25.21
N TYR A 236 11.08 2.71 24.69
CA TYR A 236 9.83 2.18 25.22
C TYR A 236 9.27 1.08 24.31
N GLY A 237 8.64 0.07 24.93
CA GLY A 237 8.06 -1.07 24.23
C GLY A 237 9.06 -2.18 23.94
N CYS A 238 8.55 -3.32 23.44
CA CYS A 238 9.36 -4.45 22.95
C CYS A 238 10.39 -5.01 23.95
N GLY A 239 10.01 -5.09 25.23
CA GLY A 239 10.88 -5.60 26.30
C GLY A 239 11.89 -4.59 26.85
N ASN A 240 11.81 -3.32 26.45
CA ASN A 240 12.56 -2.21 27.04
C ASN A 240 11.77 -1.57 28.19
N LEU A 241 11.75 -0.24 28.28
CA LEU A 241 10.94 0.47 29.27
C LEU A 241 9.45 0.33 28.95
N ASN A 242 8.63 0.23 29.99
CA ASN A 242 7.19 0.32 29.85
C ASN A 242 6.77 1.78 29.85
N CYS A 243 5.75 2.12 29.07
CA CYS A 243 5.12 3.43 29.18
C CYS A 243 4.59 3.61 30.61
N PRO A 244 4.77 4.80 31.24
CA PRO A 244 4.15 5.12 32.51
C PRO A 244 2.62 5.02 32.43
N LYS A 245 1.95 5.02 33.60
CA LYS A 245 0.49 4.86 33.68
C LYS A 245 -0.26 5.98 32.95
N GLU A 246 0.33 7.18 32.97
CA GLU A 246 -0.18 8.34 32.25
C GLU A 246 -0.05 8.25 30.73
N GLY A 247 0.76 7.31 30.20
CA GLY A 247 1.01 7.15 28.76
C GLY A 247 2.40 7.61 28.33
N CYS A 248 2.89 7.02 27.22
CA CYS A 248 4.16 7.45 26.63
C CYS A 248 4.08 8.87 26.08
N SER A 249 2.93 9.29 25.54
CA SER A 249 2.72 10.62 24.94
C SER A 249 3.02 11.73 25.96
N GLU A 250 2.33 11.68 27.09
CA GLU A 250 2.40 12.60 28.22
C GLU A 250 3.81 12.61 28.82
N THR A 251 4.43 11.44 28.91
CA THR A 251 5.81 11.29 29.39
C THR A 251 6.81 11.96 28.44
N ILE A 252 6.69 11.74 27.13
CA ILE A 252 7.52 12.37 26.11
C ILE A 252 7.39 13.89 26.19
N GLN A 253 6.15 14.38 26.23
CA GLN A 253 5.85 15.80 26.29
C GLN A 253 6.50 16.47 27.51
N ARG A 254 6.40 15.84 28.67
CA ARG A 254 6.90 16.42 29.93
C ARG A 254 8.42 16.34 30.08
N GLU A 255 9.03 15.22 29.69
CA GLU A 255 10.39 14.89 30.13
C GLU A 255 11.45 15.02 29.04
N TYR A 256 11.10 14.91 27.75
CA TYR A 256 12.08 14.71 26.68
C TYR A 256 12.23 15.92 25.76
N TYR A 257 13.47 16.30 25.48
CA TYR A 257 13.79 17.34 24.49
C TYR A 257 13.55 16.86 23.06
N PHE A 258 13.96 15.63 22.76
CA PHE A 258 13.95 15.06 21.43
C PHE A 258 13.15 13.75 21.39
N TYR A 259 12.57 13.48 20.23
CA TYR A 259 11.96 12.20 19.91
C TYR A 259 12.63 11.60 18.68
N LEU A 260 13.06 10.34 18.78
CA LEU A 260 13.64 9.64 17.63
C LEU A 260 12.53 9.13 16.72
N ALA A 261 12.34 9.78 15.58
CA ALA A 261 11.38 9.41 14.56
C ALA A 261 12.08 8.52 13.52
N TYR A 262 12.01 7.20 13.71
CA TYR A 262 12.56 6.22 12.78
C TYR A 262 11.44 5.55 11.97
N ASP A 263 11.39 5.81 10.68
CA ASP A 263 10.33 5.33 9.78
C ASP A 263 10.34 3.80 9.55
N GLY A 264 11.34 3.07 10.05
CA GLY A 264 11.47 1.63 9.82
C GLY A 264 12.27 1.26 8.57
N SER A 265 12.60 2.24 7.73
CA SER A 265 13.23 2.07 6.40
C SER A 265 14.05 3.30 6.00
N ILE A 266 15.05 3.09 5.16
CA ILE A 266 15.85 4.16 4.53
C ILE A 266 15.49 4.24 3.04
N ALA A 267 14.20 4.15 2.72
CA ALA A 267 13.69 4.33 1.36
C ALA A 267 13.43 5.81 1.05
N GLU A 268 13.74 6.22 -0.19
CA GLU A 268 13.37 7.52 -0.74
C GLU A 268 11.85 7.72 -0.68
N ASP A 269 11.40 8.96 -0.42
CA ASP A 269 10.00 9.38 -0.25
C ASP A 269 9.23 8.73 0.91
N TYR A 270 9.86 7.83 1.68
CA TYR A 270 9.20 7.08 2.75
C TYR A 270 9.20 7.88 4.06
N VAL A 271 8.24 8.80 4.17
CA VAL A 271 8.01 9.60 5.40
C VAL A 271 6.70 9.16 6.02
N THR A 272 6.75 8.63 7.25
CA THR A 272 5.59 8.06 7.94
C THR A 272 5.12 8.95 9.10
N THR A 273 4.06 8.52 9.80
CA THR A 273 3.51 9.19 10.98
C THR A 273 4.45 9.27 12.18
N GLU A 274 5.63 8.65 12.14
CA GLU A 274 6.62 8.69 13.23
C GLU A 274 7.06 10.12 13.58
N VAL A 275 7.22 10.99 12.59
CA VAL A 275 7.57 12.40 12.83
C VAL A 275 6.47 13.15 13.59
N LEU A 276 5.21 12.78 13.40
CA LEU A 276 4.07 13.40 14.10
C LEU A 276 4.09 13.09 15.60
N LYS A 277 4.62 11.94 16.01
CA LYS A 277 4.76 11.60 17.43
C LYS A 277 5.66 12.61 18.15
N ALA A 278 6.65 13.20 17.48
CA ALA A 278 7.45 14.27 18.05
C ALA A 278 6.63 15.57 18.18
N TYR A 279 6.00 16.01 17.08
CA TYR A 279 5.25 17.25 17.03
C TYR A 279 4.06 17.28 18.00
N HIS A 280 3.31 16.18 18.10
CA HIS A 280 2.17 16.07 19.02
C HIS A 280 2.59 16.05 20.49
N ASN A 281 3.85 15.70 20.78
CA ASN A 281 4.39 15.61 22.13
C ASN A 281 5.41 16.71 22.41
N GLU A 282 5.35 17.86 21.72
CA GLU A 282 6.21 19.01 21.97
C GLU A 282 7.71 18.64 22.11
N ALA A 283 8.16 17.68 21.31
CA ALA A 283 9.53 17.22 21.24
C ALA A 283 10.09 17.52 19.86
N VAL A 284 11.39 17.80 19.79
CA VAL A 284 12.06 18.05 18.50
C VAL A 284 12.33 16.69 17.84
N PRO A 285 11.82 16.43 16.61
CA PRO A 285 12.09 15.17 15.94
C PRO A 285 13.56 15.05 15.54
N ILE A 286 14.19 13.93 15.88
CA ILE A 286 15.41 13.44 15.25
C ILE A 286 14.95 12.42 14.22
N VAL A 287 14.90 12.82 12.95
CA VAL A 287 14.38 11.97 11.88
C VAL A 287 15.48 11.07 11.33
N VAL A 288 15.18 9.78 11.20
CA VAL A 288 16.04 8.78 10.57
C VAL A 288 15.23 8.07 9.48
N GLY A 289 15.47 8.47 8.23
CA GLY A 289 14.77 7.95 7.05
C GLY A 289 15.55 8.25 5.76
N GLY A 290 15.09 7.72 4.63
CA GLY A 290 15.73 7.86 3.32
C GLY A 290 15.19 8.99 2.45
N ALA A 291 14.18 9.72 2.92
CA ALA A 291 13.60 10.85 2.20
C ALA A 291 14.51 12.09 2.20
N ASP A 292 14.32 12.97 1.22
CA ASP A 292 14.98 14.28 1.18
C ASP A 292 14.23 15.29 2.07
N TYR A 293 14.68 15.41 3.32
CA TYR A 293 14.12 16.35 4.31
C TYR A 293 14.56 17.81 4.12
N THR A 294 15.37 18.10 3.10
CA THR A 294 15.73 19.50 2.76
C THR A 294 14.66 20.21 1.94
N ARG A 295 13.63 19.46 1.52
CA ARG A 295 12.59 19.90 0.57
C ARG A 295 11.22 20.07 1.18
#